data_AF-A0A2V3HYB6-F1
#
_entry.id   AF-A0A2V3HYB6-F1
#
_cell.length_a   1.000
_cell.length_b   1.000
_cell.length_c   1.000
_cell.angle_alpha   90.00
_cell.angle_beta   90.00
_cell.angle_gamma   90.00
#
_symmetry.space_group_name_H-M   'P 1'
#
loop_
_entity.id
_entity.type
_entity.pdbx_description
1 polymer ?
#
loop_
_entity_poly.entity_id
_entity_poly.type
_entity_poly.pdbx_seq_one_letter_code
_entity_poly.pdbx_strand_id
1 'polypeptide(L)'
;MADCDVCGASDVDTRSVRRHGALLDVCGRCQDRMGLTPDEIRDANLVREHFQRSAASRRGSLKAGRAGHGTDLMAASEVELVGDFAARIRKGR
;
A
#
# COMPACT_ATOMS: atom_id res chain seq x y z
N MET A 1 6.28 3.38 -21.59
CA MET A 1 7.34 3.57 -20.60
C MET A 1 6.74 4.22 -19.36
N ALA A 2 7.36 4.08 -18.20
CA ALA A 2 6.91 4.70 -16.95
C ALA A 2 8.00 5.64 -16.41
N ASP A 3 7.64 6.40 -15.37
CA ASP A 3 8.56 7.29 -14.68
C ASP A 3 9.38 6.51 -13.63
N CYS A 4 10.64 6.90 -13.44
CA CYS A 4 11.50 6.31 -12.42
C CYS A 4 11.30 7.01 -11.07
N ASP A 5 10.86 6.29 -10.04
CA ASP A 5 10.61 6.84 -8.70
C ASP A 5 11.89 7.30 -7.98
N VAL A 6 13.06 6.86 -8.43
CA VAL A 6 14.35 7.16 -7.77
C VAL A 6 15.02 8.40 -8.35
N CYS A 7 15.06 8.53 -9.68
CA CYS A 7 15.72 9.66 -10.34
C CYS A 7 14.77 10.63 -11.06
N GLY A 8 13.47 10.33 -11.11
CA GLY A 8 12.46 11.18 -11.75
C GLY A 8 12.54 11.23 -13.28
N ALA A 9 13.34 10.36 -13.91
CA ALA A 9 13.38 10.28 -15.37
C ALA A 9 12.05 9.74 -15.90
N SER A 10 11.47 10.45 -16.87
CA SER A 10 10.28 10.05 -17.59
C SER A 10 10.60 9.30 -18.87
N ASP A 11 9.65 8.53 -19.38
CA ASP A 11 9.76 7.73 -20.62
C ASP A 11 10.96 6.76 -20.66
N VAL A 12 11.28 6.15 -19.51
CA VAL A 12 12.35 5.15 -19.39
C VAL A 12 11.80 3.73 -19.16
N ASP A 13 12.63 2.74 -19.50
CA ASP A 13 12.36 1.36 -19.12
C ASP A 13 12.61 1.18 -17.62
N THR A 14 11.55 0.80 -16.91
CA THR A 14 11.51 0.68 -15.45
C THR A 14 11.10 -0.74 -15.06
N ARG A 15 11.70 -1.28 -14.00
CA ARG A 15 11.26 -2.52 -13.36
C ARG A 15 10.71 -2.22 -11.98
N SER A 16 9.65 -2.94 -11.62
CA SER A 16 9.08 -2.90 -10.28
C SER A 16 9.98 -3.63 -9.30
N VAL A 17 10.30 -2.99 -8.19
CA VAL A 17 11.15 -3.51 -7.11
C VAL A 17 10.47 -3.25 -5.78
N ARG A 18 10.53 -4.20 -4.84
CA ARG A 18 9.99 -4.01 -3.50
C ARG A 18 11.09 -3.62 -2.53
N ARG A 19 11.00 -2.41 -1.97
CA ARG A 19 11.95 -1.89 -0.98
C ARG A 19 11.19 -1.35 0.23
N HIS A 20 11.59 -1.75 1.42
CA HIS A 20 11.01 -1.28 2.69
C HIS A 20 9.47 -1.35 2.74
N GLY A 21 8.88 -2.37 2.11
CA GLY A 21 7.43 -2.58 2.06
C GLY A 21 6.69 -1.86 0.93
N ALA A 22 7.34 -0.93 0.21
CA ALA A 22 6.79 -0.23 -0.94
C ALA A 22 7.23 -0.88 -2.27
N LEU A 23 6.36 -0.82 -3.28
CA LEU A 23 6.69 -1.13 -4.67
C LEU A 23 7.11 0.16 -5.35
N LEU A 24 8.28 0.15 -5.98
CA LEU A 24 8.85 1.27 -6.71
C LEU A 24 9.14 0.85 -8.14
N ASP A 25 8.86 1.70 -9.11
CA ASP A 25 9.24 1.52 -10.50
C ASP A 25 10.57 2.25 -10.76
N VAL A 26 11.61 1.49 -11.10
CA VAL A 26 13.00 1.99 -11.09
C VAL A 26 13.67 1.73 -12.44
N CYS A 27 14.37 2.71 -13.00
CA CYS A 27 15.12 2.55 -14.25
C CYS A 27 16.41 1.74 -14.07
N GLY A 28 16.94 1.14 -15.15
CA GLY A 28 18.13 0.28 -15.11
C GLY A 28 19.34 0.91 -14.41
N ARG A 29 19.62 2.20 -14.67
CA ARG A 29 20.75 2.91 -14.03
C ARG A 29 20.61 3.02 -12.51
N CYS A 30 19.39 3.16 -12.01
CA CYS A 30 19.11 3.23 -10.58
C CYS A 30 19.14 1.82 -9.95
N GLN A 31 18.77 0.79 -10.72
CA GLN A 31 18.91 -0.60 -10.27
C GLN A 31 20.39 -0.96 -10.05
N ASP A 32 21.25 -0.62 -11.00
CA ASP A 32 22.70 -0.87 -10.91
C ASP A 32 23.34 -0.15 -9.71
N ARG A 33 22.96 1.11 -9.48
CA ARG A 33 23.45 1.92 -8.35
C ARG A 33 22.99 1.39 -6.99
N MET A 34 21.80 0.82 -6.93
CA MET A 34 21.25 0.25 -5.70
C MET A 34 21.73 -1.17 -5.42
N GLY A 35 22.45 -1.79 -6.36
CA GLY A 35 22.95 -3.17 -6.22
C GLY A 35 21.83 -4.17 -6.02
N LEU A 36 20.66 -3.93 -6.64
CA LEU A 36 19.51 -4.83 -6.52
C LEU A 36 19.85 -6.20 -7.09
N THR A 37 19.67 -7.25 -6.30
CA THR A 37 19.89 -8.62 -6.76
C THR A 37 18.71 -9.08 -7.61
N PRO A 38 18.91 -9.98 -8.58
CA PRO A 38 17.84 -10.46 -9.46
C PRO A 38 16.66 -11.11 -8.68
N ASP A 39 16.90 -11.59 -7.46
CA ASP A 39 15.87 -12.17 -6.60
C ASP A 39 14.88 -11.12 -6.07
N GLU A 40 15.35 -9.94 -5.67
CA GLU A 40 14.50 -8.83 -5.20
C GLU A 40 13.55 -8.30 -6.30
N ILE A 41 14.00 -8.39 -7.56
CA ILE A 41 13.22 -8.01 -8.74
C ILE A 41 12.14 -9.07 -9.03
N ARG A 42 12.45 -10.36 -8.85
CA ARG A 42 11.48 -11.45 -9.09
C ARG A 42 10.33 -11.44 -8.08
N ASP A 43 10.63 -11.21 -6.81
CA ASP A 43 9.61 -11.15 -5.76
C ASP A 43 8.63 -9.99 -5.97
N ALA A 44 9.11 -8.85 -6.48
CA ALA A 44 8.27 -7.70 -6.79
C ALA A 44 7.26 -7.98 -7.92
N ASN A 45 7.64 -8.77 -8.92
CA ASN A 45 6.74 -9.17 -10.00
C ASN A 45 5.60 -10.08 -9.51
N LEU A 46 5.89 -11.01 -8.59
CA LEU A 46 4.86 -11.88 -7.98
C LEU A 46 3.86 -11.07 -7.13
N VAL A 47 4.34 -10.06 -6.40
CA VAL A 47 3.47 -9.16 -5.63
C VAL A 47 2.60 -8.32 -6.57
N ARG A 48 3.14 -7.80 -7.67
CA ARG A 48 2.37 -7.04 -8.68
C ARG A 48 1.26 -7.90 -9.30
N GLU A 49 1.53 -9.15 -9.65
CA GLU A 49 0.50 -10.07 -10.15
C GLU A 49 -0.58 -10.38 -9.10
N HIS A 50 -0.21 -10.55 -7.83
CA HIS A 50 -1.17 -10.78 -6.75
C HIS A 50 -2.06 -9.55 -6.50
N PHE A 51 -1.51 -8.34 -6.55
CA PHE A 51 -2.28 -7.09 -6.48
C PHE A 51 -3.20 -6.90 -7.70
N GLN A 52 -2.75 -7.27 -8.90
CA GLN A 52 -3.58 -7.19 -10.11
C GLN A 52 -4.72 -8.21 -10.10
N ARG A 53 -4.47 -9.46 -9.66
CA ARG A 53 -5.52 -10.49 -9.52
C ARG A 53 -6.58 -10.13 -8.48
N SER A 54 -6.17 -9.54 -7.35
CA SER A 54 -7.11 -9.06 -6.32
C SER A 54 -7.86 -7.79 -6.73
N ALA A 55 -7.32 -6.98 -7.65
CA ALA A 55 -8.06 -5.89 -8.28
C ALA A 55 -9.07 -6.39 -9.34
N ALA A 56 -8.71 -7.43 -10.12
CA ALA A 56 -9.57 -8.03 -11.14
C ALA A 56 -10.73 -8.84 -10.56
N SER A 57 -10.58 -9.46 -9.38
CA SER A 57 -11.67 -10.18 -8.70
C SER A 57 -12.78 -9.29 -8.15
N ARG A 58 -12.60 -7.95 -8.14
CA ARG A 58 -13.63 -6.99 -7.73
C ARG A 58 -14.64 -6.62 -8.83
N ARG A 59 -14.53 -7.19 -10.02
CA ARG A 59 -15.52 -7.03 -11.12
C ARG A 59 -16.41 -8.26 -11.35
N GLY A 60 -16.44 -9.20 -10.40
CA GLY A 60 -17.24 -10.41 -10.53
C GLY A 60 -17.82 -10.84 -9.19
N SER A 61 -19.15 -10.89 -9.13
CA SER A 61 -20.00 -11.48 -8.09
C SER A 61 -20.32 -10.63 -6.85
N LEU A 62 -21.48 -9.97 -6.95
CA LEU A 62 -22.39 -9.76 -5.84
C LEU A 62 -22.71 -11.11 -5.19
N LYS A 63 -21.94 -11.54 -4.19
CA LYS A 63 -22.40 -12.55 -3.23
C LYS A 63 -21.98 -12.15 -1.83
N ALA A 64 -23.02 -11.83 -1.05
CA ALA A 64 -23.00 -11.70 0.38
C ALA A 64 -22.15 -12.80 1.03
N GLY A 65 -21.12 -12.38 1.76
CA GLY A 65 -20.24 -13.27 2.51
C GLY A 65 -19.66 -12.54 3.70
N ARG A 66 -20.38 -12.63 4.83
CA ARG A 66 -19.97 -12.33 6.21
C ARG A 66 -18.82 -11.32 6.37
N ALA A 67 -19.18 -10.09 6.74
CA ALA A 67 -18.26 -9.18 7.39
C ALA A 67 -17.61 -9.89 8.59
N GLY A 68 -16.29 -10.03 8.54
CA GLY A 68 -15.49 -10.45 9.68
C GLY A 68 -15.71 -9.45 10.80
N HIS A 69 -15.99 -9.97 11.99
CA HIS A 69 -16.08 -9.22 13.23
C HIS A 69 -14.79 -8.39 13.42
N GLY A 70 -14.87 -7.06 13.22
CA GLY A 70 -13.89 -6.14 13.78
C GLY A 70 -13.30 -5.01 12.93
N THR A 71 -13.69 -4.77 11.67
CA THR A 71 -13.06 -3.67 10.90
C THR A 71 -14.02 -2.94 9.95
N ASP A 72 -15.08 -2.34 10.50
CA ASP A 72 -15.64 -1.16 9.87
C ASP A 72 -15.86 -0.06 10.92
N LEU A 73 -14.78 0.65 11.24
CA LEU A 73 -14.80 1.83 12.11
C LEU A 73 -15.59 2.99 11.48
N MET A 74 -15.86 2.96 10.16
CA MET A 74 -16.64 3.99 9.46
C MET A 74 -18.15 3.70 9.52
N ALA A 75 -18.56 2.47 9.89
CA ALA A 75 -19.95 2.10 10.12
C ALA A 75 -20.40 2.29 11.59
N ALA A 76 -19.46 2.53 12.51
CA ALA A 76 -19.79 2.83 13.90
C ALA A 76 -20.32 4.27 13.99
N SER A 77 -21.56 4.42 14.44
CA SER A 77 -22.14 5.71 14.81
C SER A 77 -21.17 6.47 15.72
N GLU A 78 -20.93 7.74 15.40
CA GLU A 78 -20.16 8.72 16.17
C GLU A 78 -20.26 8.49 17.68
N VAL A 79 -19.16 8.00 18.27
CA VAL A 79 -19.04 7.84 19.72
C VAL A 79 -18.68 9.21 20.28
N GLU A 80 -19.65 9.91 20.86
CA GLU A 80 -19.40 11.17 21.54
C GLU A 80 -18.41 10.98 22.69
N LEU A 81 -17.42 11.87 22.77
CA LEU A 81 -16.49 11.92 23.89
C LEU A 81 -17.27 12.17 25.17
N VAL A 82 -16.86 11.52 26.26
CA VAL A 82 -17.46 11.74 27.59
C VAL A 82 -17.36 13.23 27.93
N GLY A 83 -18.45 13.84 28.42
CA GLY A 83 -18.55 15.29 28.62
C GLY A 83 -17.50 15.91 29.56
N ASP A 84 -16.81 15.10 30.34
CA ASP A 84 -15.72 15.51 31.24
C ASP A 84 -14.31 15.35 30.63
N PHE A 85 -14.18 14.99 29.35
CA PHE A 85 -12.89 14.76 28.68
C PHE A 85 -11.91 15.93 28.87
N ALA A 86 -12.38 17.16 28.69
CA ALA A 86 -11.58 18.35 28.86
C ALA A 86 -11.09 18.57 30.31
N ALA A 87 -11.81 18.08 31.32
CA ALA A 87 -11.39 18.15 32.71
C ALA A 87 -10.29 17.11 33.01
N ARG A 88 -10.38 15.91 32.44
CA ARG A 88 -9.37 14.85 32.60
C ARG A 88 -8.01 15.24 32.05
N ILE A 89 -7.98 15.86 30.85
CA ILE A 89 -6.74 16.35 30.24
C ILE A 89 -6.09 17.44 31.11
N ARG A 90 -6.90 18.35 31.67
CA ARG A 90 -6.40 19.43 32.53
C ARG A 90 -5.82 18.94 33.85
N LYS A 91 -6.36 17.86 34.42
CA LYS A 91 -5.87 17.28 35.68
C LYS A 91 -4.56 16.51 35.51
N GLY A 92 -4.26 16.02 34.30
CA GLY A 92 -3.06 15.23 34.01
C GLY A 92 -1.83 16.06 33.59
N ARG A 93 -1.96 17.39 33.47
CA ARG A 93 -0.85 18.33 33.31
C ARG A 93 -0.40 18.85 34.66
#